data_AF-A0A496SQW6-F1
#
_entry.id   AF-A0A496SQW6-F1
#
_cell.length_a   1.000
_cell.length_b   1.000
_cell.length_c   1.000
_cell.angle_alpha   90.00
_cell.angle_beta   90.00
_cell.angle_gamma   90.00
#
_symmetry.space_group_name_H-M   'P 1'
#
loop_
_entity.id
_entity.type
_entity.pdbx_description
1 polymer ?
#
loop_
_entity_poly.entity_id
_entity_poly.type
_entity_poly.pdbx_seq_one_letter_code
_entity_poly.pdbx_strand_id
1 'polypeptide(L)' 'SGMGGIFPKGLRVGKVLKVLGEEMGLLKEVTIEPSAPLEHLEEVFVVLRKGGAAR' A
#
# COMPACT_ATOMS: atom_id res chain seq x y z
N SER A 1 -3.74 -5.66 1.43
CA SER A 1 -4.79 -6.69 1.69
C SER A 1 -5.05 -7.60 0.50
N GLY A 2 -4.76 -7.18 -0.74
CA GLY A 2 -4.94 -7.97 -1.97
C GLY A 2 -6.40 -8.26 -2.35
N MET A 3 -7.37 -7.61 -1.72
CA MET A 3 -8.80 -7.86 -1.96
C MET A 3 -9.28 -7.31 -3.31
N GLY A 4 -8.67 -6.22 -3.80
CA GLY A 4 -9.02 -5.63 -5.10
C GLY A 4 -8.45 -6.38 -6.32
N GLY A 5 -7.72 -7.48 -6.14
CA GLY A 5 -7.17 -8.28 -7.25
C GLY A 5 -6.02 -7.64 -8.04
N ILE A 6 -5.53 -6.47 -7.60
CA ILE A 6 -4.43 -5.73 -8.25
C ILE A 6 -3.07 -6.11 -7.63
N PHE A 7 -2.93 -5.90 -6.32
CA PHE A 7 -1.68 -6.16 -5.59
C PHE A 7 -1.70 -7.52 -4.87
N PRO A 8 -0.55 -8.22 -4.79
CA PRO A 8 -0.44 -9.39 -3.93
C PRO A 8 -0.61 -9.02 -2.45
N LYS A 9 -1.01 -10.00 -1.64
CA LYS A 9 -1.06 -9.83 -0.19
C LYS A 9 0.35 -9.78 0.40
N GLY A 10 0.51 -9.09 1.53
CA GLY A 10 1.77 -9.08 2.29
C GLY A 10 2.78 -7.99 1.92
N LEU A 11 2.54 -7.18 0.88
CA LEU A 11 3.40 -6.03 0.58
C LEU A 11 3.31 -5.00 1.71
N ARG A 12 4.47 -4.61 2.25
CA ARG A 12 4.57 -3.58 3.28
C ARG A 12 4.29 -2.22 2.65
N VAL A 13 3.34 -1.49 3.23
CA VAL A 13 3.01 -0.11 2.81
C VAL A 13 3.85 0.86 3.62
N GLY A 14 3.73 0.81 4.95
CA GLY A 14 4.29 1.83 5.82
C GLY A 14 3.89 1.68 7.28
N LYS A 15 4.14 2.72 8.06
CA LYS A 15 3.74 2.83 9.47
C LYS A 15 2.70 3.95 9.64
N VAL A 16 1.72 3.75 10.52
CA VAL A 16 0.74 4.80 10.85
C VAL A 16 1.46 5.94 11.59
N LEU A 17 1.34 7.15 11.07
CA LEU A 17 1.82 8.38 11.70
C LEU A 17 0.73 9.07 12.50
N LYS A 18 -0.47 9.15 11.92
CA LYS A 18 -1.61 9.85 12.50
C LYS A 18 -2.90 9.13 12.16
N VAL A 19 -3.83 9.13 13.10
CA VAL A 19 -5.22 8.73 12.89
C VAL A 19 -6.08 9.98 12.99
N LEU A 20 -6.99 10.14 12.04
CA LEU A 20 -7.94 11.24 11.92
C LEU A 20 -9.37 10.68 11.92
N GLY A 21 -10.31 11.48 12.39
CA GLY A 21 -11.73 11.11 12.49
C GLY A 21 -12.22 11.17 13.93
N GLU A 22 -13.53 11.37 14.06
CA GLU A 22 -14.20 11.46 15.36
C GLU A 22 -14.35 10.08 16.00
N GLU A 23 -14.42 10.05 17.33
CA GLU A 23 -14.53 8.81 18.12
C GLU A 23 -15.82 8.03 17.78
N MET A 24 -16.87 8.73 17.35
CA MET A 24 -18.15 8.16 16.89
C MET A 24 -18.36 8.22 15.37
N GLY A 25 -17.33 8.55 14.58
CA GLY A 25 -17.42 8.63 13.13
C GLY A 25 -17.56 7.25 12.47
N LEU A 26 -18.33 7.16 11.38
CA LEU A 26 -18.48 5.94 10.57
C LEU A 26 -17.18 5.50 9.89
N LEU A 27 -16.29 6.47 9.63
CA LEU A 27 -15.03 6.28 8.92
C LEU A 27 -13.88 6.86 9.75
N LYS A 28 -12.72 6.22 9.62
CA LYS A 28 -11.45 6.71 10.15
C LYS A 28 -10.48 6.87 9.00
N GLU A 29 -9.70 7.93 9.06
CA GLU A 29 -8.63 8.21 8.10
C GLU A 29 -7.29 8.05 8.80
N VAL A 30 -6.26 7.61 8.06
CA VAL A 30 -4.90 7.48 8.60
C VAL A 30 -3.88 8.06 7.65
N THR A 31 -2.91 8.79 8.20
CA THR A 31 -1.70 9.20 7.49
C THR A 31 -0.62 8.15 7.72
N ILE A 32 0.01 7.69 6.64
CA ILE A 32 1.03 6.63 6.66
C ILE A 32 2.38 7.19 6.24
N GLU A 33 3.43 6.88 6.99
CA GLU A 33 4.83 7.01 6.57
C GLU A 33 5.19 5.86 5.64
N PRO A 34 5.54 6.12 4.37
CA PRO A 34 5.93 5.06 3.44
C PRO A 34 7.14 4.28 3.95
N SER A 35 7.11 2.95 3.82
CA SER A 35 8.24 2.11 4.22
C SER A 35 9.40 2.09 3.23
N ALA A 36 9.17 2.56 2.00
CA ALA A 36 10.18 2.66 0.96
C ALA A 36 10.55 4.14 0.75
N PRO A 37 11.86 4.47 0.60
CA PRO A 37 12.29 5.82 0.27
C PRO A 37 11.98 6.10 -1.20
N LEU A 38 10.85 6.78 -1.46
CA LEU A 38 10.37 7.02 -2.83
C LEU A 38 11.02 8.22 -3.52
N GLU A 39 11.80 9.02 -2.77
CA GLU A 39 12.43 10.24 -3.27
C GLU A 39 13.64 9.94 -4.18
N HIS A 40 14.27 8.78 -3.99
CA HIS A 40 15.45 8.34 -4.73
C HIS A 40 15.31 6.85 -5.09
N LEU A 41 14.81 6.57 -6.30
CA LEU A 41 14.65 5.22 -6.81
C LEU A 41 15.68 4.95 -7.91
N GLU A 42 16.51 3.93 -7.71
CA GLU A 42 17.45 3.43 -8.72
C GLU A 42 16.92 2.17 -9.39
N GLU A 43 16.44 1.22 -8.57
CA GLU A 43 15.91 -0.06 -9.03
C GLU A 43 14.54 -0.33 -8.43
N VAL A 44 13.69 -1.00 -9.22
CA VAL A 44 12.33 -1.37 -8.82
C VAL A 44 11.97 -2.78 -9.29
N PHE A 45 11.09 -3.44 -8.54
CA PHE A 45 10.53 -4.74 -8.91
C PHE A 45 9.10 -4.58 -9.43
N VAL A 46 8.85 -5.06 -10.65
CA VAL A 46 7.48 -5.17 -11.19
C VAL A 46 6.89 -6.50 -10.76
N VAL A 47 5.92 -6.45 -9.86
CA VAL A 47 5.22 -7.65 -9.39
C VAL A 47 3.96 -7.88 -10.20
N LEU A 48 3.98 -8.89 -11.07
CA LEU A 48 2.86 -9.25 -11.92
C LEU A 48 1.85 -10.13 -11.16
N ARG A 49 0.56 -9.97 -11.46
CA ARG A 49 -0.45 -10.90 -10.96
C ARG A 49 -0.23 -12.28 -11.58
N LYS A 50 -0.55 -13.35 -10.84
CA LYS A 50 -0.66 -14.69 -11.45
C LYS A 50 -1.72 -14.65 -12.57
N GLY A 51 -1.27 -14.84 -13.80
CA GLY A 51 -2.09 -14.75 -15.04
C GLY A 51 -1.79 -13.55 -15.93
N GLY A 52 -0.89 -12.65 -15.54
CA GLY A 52 -0.29 -11.64 -16.42
C GLY A 52 1.05 -12.11 -16.97
N ALA A 53 1.12 -13.30 -17.55
CA ALA A 53 2.22 -13.60 -18.46
C ALA A 53 2.01 -12.70 -19.68
N ALA A 54 3.02 -11.92 -20.04
CA ALA A 54 3.03 -11.12 -21.25
C ALA A 54 2.52 -11.98 -22.41
N ARG A 55 1.36 -11.61 -22.96
CA ARG A 55 1.04 -11.92 -24.34
C ARG A 55 1.61 -10.81 -25.19
#